data_AF-A0A940A2F6-F1
#
_entry.id   AF-A0A940A2F6-F1
#
_cell.length_a   1.000
_cell.length_b   1.000
_cell.length_c   1.000
_cell.angle_alpha   90.00
_cell.angle_beta   90.00
_cell.angle_gamma   90.00
#
_symmetry.space_group_name_H-M   'P 1'
#
loop_
_entity.id
_entity.type
_entity.pdbx_description
1 polymer ?
#
loop_
_entity_poly.entity_id
_entity_poly.type
_entity_poly.pdbx_seq_one_letter_code
_entity_poly.pdbx_strand_id
1 'polypeptide(L)'
;MRNLTDRDISDMIGADFSPDNDDVRRRVRTELHLSTRIPKPINVPESATLDLHMKTIEQSWNEIMELATSGVKNAKIITGASGILRIKFQEWVRDSLLSPYIVSCTPINNGSFAVKFRRLNND
;
A
#
# COMPACT_ATOMS: atom_id res chain seq x y z
N MET A 1 -29.27 11.02 48.15
CA MET A 1 -29.41 10.29 46.87
C MET A 1 -30.53 10.97 46.10
N ARG A 2 -30.33 11.28 44.82
CA ARG A 2 -31.33 11.97 43.99
C ARG A 2 -32.22 10.90 43.36
N ASN A 3 -33.52 10.94 43.63
CA ASN A 3 -34.47 10.01 43.03
C ASN A 3 -34.69 10.42 41.57
N LEU A 4 -34.54 9.46 40.65
CA LEU A 4 -34.84 9.66 39.24
C LEU A 4 -36.33 9.93 39.08
N THR A 5 -36.67 10.97 38.32
CA THR A 5 -38.05 11.33 38.02
C THR A 5 -38.53 10.59 36.77
N ASP A 6 -39.84 10.43 36.61
CA ASP A 6 -40.43 9.79 35.41
C ASP A 6 -40.00 10.47 34.10
N ARG A 7 -39.65 11.76 34.19
CA ARG A 7 -39.08 12.53 33.07
C ARG A 7 -37.66 12.08 32.73
N ASP A 8 -36.81 11.85 33.74
CA ASP A 8 -35.46 11.31 33.54
C ASP A 8 -35.52 9.91 32.91
N ILE A 9 -36.52 9.10 33.27
CA ILE A 9 -36.75 7.76 32.69
C ILE A 9 -37.20 7.87 31.23
N SER A 10 -38.10 8.81 30.92
CA SER A 10 -38.59 9.05 29.55
C SER A 10 -37.46 9.53 28.63
N ASP A 11 -36.58 10.40 29.12
CA ASP A 11 -35.44 10.95 28.36
C ASP A 11 -34.37 9.87 28.07
N MET A 12 -34.28 8.82 28.89
CA MET A 12 -33.41 7.67 28.63
C MET A 12 -33.93 6.72 27.55
N ILE A 13 -35.25 6.70 27.31
CA ILE A 13 -35.89 5.76 26.36
C ILE A 13 -35.98 6.37 24.95
N GLY A 14 -36.04 7.72 24.84
CA GLY A 14 -36.27 8.42 23.58
C GLY A 14 -35.03 8.87 22.80
N ALA A 15 -33.82 8.69 23.34
CA ALA A 15 -32.61 9.04 22.61
C ALA A 15 -32.25 7.92 21.64
N ASP A 16 -32.43 8.17 20.34
CA ASP A 16 -31.86 7.32 19.29
C ASP A 16 -30.35 7.25 19.52
N PHE A 17 -29.86 6.10 19.98
CA PHE A 17 -28.44 5.81 20.04
C PHE A 17 -27.92 5.79 18.61
N SER A 18 -27.30 6.89 18.19
CA SER A 18 -26.57 6.97 16.93
C SER A 18 -25.10 6.60 17.20
N PRO A 19 -24.66 5.38 16.84
CA PRO A 19 -23.29 4.93 17.08
C PRO A 19 -22.23 5.76 16.33
N ASP A 20 -22.65 6.64 15.43
CA ASP A 20 -21.81 7.31 14.44
C ASP A 20 -21.78 8.84 14.62
N ASN A 21 -21.73 9.30 15.86
CA ASN A 21 -21.58 10.73 16.15
C ASN A 21 -20.14 11.18 15.84
N ASP A 22 -19.98 11.90 14.72
CA ASP A 22 -18.69 12.41 14.24
C ASP A 22 -17.94 13.27 15.27
N ASP A 23 -18.67 13.98 16.13
CA ASP A 23 -18.06 14.79 17.18
C ASP A 23 -17.43 13.92 18.27
N VAL A 24 -18.06 12.79 18.63
CA VAL A 24 -17.49 11.81 19.56
C VAL A 24 -16.22 11.21 18.96
N ARG A 25 -16.25 10.82 17.68
CA ARG A 25 -15.06 10.30 16.98
C ARG A 25 -13.91 11.31 16.94
N ARG A 26 -14.21 12.58 16.64
CA ARG A 26 -13.22 13.67 16.61
C ARG A 26 -12.62 13.91 18.00
N ARG A 27 -13.45 13.86 19.04
CA ARG A 27 -13.04 14.08 20.43
C ARG A 27 -12.16 12.94 20.95
N VAL A 28 -12.57 11.69 20.75
CA VAL A 28 -11.78 10.49 21.08
C VAL A 28 -10.43 10.50 20.35
N ARG A 29 -10.40 10.85 19.06
CA ARG A 29 -9.13 10.95 18.30
C ARG A 29 -8.17 12.00 18.86
N THR A 30 -8.72 13.14 19.29
CA THR A 30 -7.93 14.24 19.89
C THR A 30 -7.39 13.85 21.26
N GLU A 31 -8.23 13.27 22.14
CA GLU A 31 -7.84 12.86 23.49
C GLU A 31 -6.81 11.71 23.48
N LEU A 32 -6.92 10.78 22.53
CA LEU A 32 -5.96 9.69 22.37
C LEU A 32 -4.70 10.09 21.60
N HIS A 33 -4.57 11.36 21.18
CA HIS A 33 -3.46 11.87 20.37
C HIS A 33 -3.15 11.00 19.13
N LEU A 34 -4.18 10.40 18.51
CA LEU A 34 -3.99 9.45 17.41
C LEU A 34 -3.39 10.13 16.18
N SER A 35 -3.65 11.42 15.98
CA SER A 35 -3.09 12.22 14.88
C SER A 35 -1.57 12.40 14.93
N THR A 36 -0.94 12.29 16.10
CA THR A 36 0.53 12.36 16.26
C THR A 36 1.18 10.99 16.34
N ARG A 37 0.41 9.92 16.59
CA ARG A 37 0.89 8.54 16.66
C ARG A 37 0.84 7.81 15.33
N ILE A 38 -0.01 8.25 14.39
CA ILE A 38 -0.04 7.70 13.03
C ILE A 38 1.05 8.41 12.22
N PRO A 39 2.08 7.68 11.73
CA PRO A 39 3.09 8.26 10.85
C PRO A 39 2.39 8.95 9.68
N LYS A 40 2.83 10.17 9.33
CA LYS A 40 2.31 10.83 8.13
C LYS A 40 2.50 9.87 6.94
N PRO A 41 1.47 9.65 6.11
CA PRO A 41 1.61 8.78 4.96
C PRO A 41 2.76 9.32 4.11
N ILE A 42 3.79 8.49 3.94
CA ILE A 42 4.89 8.80 3.05
C ILE A 42 4.27 8.88 1.65
N ASN A 43 4.44 10.02 0.97
CA ASN A 43 3.98 10.18 -0.41
C ASN A 43 4.85 9.31 -1.32
N VAL A 44 4.49 8.03 -1.42
CA VAL A 44 5.10 7.10 -2.37
C VAL A 44 4.52 7.42 -3.75
N PRO A 45 5.36 7.59 -4.78
CA PRO A 45 4.88 7.84 -6.14
C PRO A 45 3.97 6.70 -6.62
N GLU A 46 2.85 7.05 -7.25
CA GLU A 46 1.87 6.06 -7.74
C GLU A 46 2.43 5.17 -8.86
N SER A 47 3.42 5.69 -9.59
CA SER A 47 4.09 5.02 -10.69
C SER A 47 5.59 5.29 -10.72
N ALA A 48 6.38 4.29 -11.08
CA ALA A 48 7.82 4.42 -11.33
C ALA A 48 8.23 3.82 -12.69
N THR A 49 9.37 4.25 -13.21
CA THR A 49 10.02 3.60 -14.35
C THR A 49 11.42 3.19 -13.92
N LEU A 50 11.76 1.91 -14.11
CA LEU A 50 13.06 1.34 -13.83
C LEU A 50 13.72 0.92 -15.13
N ASP A 51 14.86 1.53 -15.45
CA ASP A 51 15.65 1.20 -16.61
C ASP A 51 16.89 0.38 -16.20
N LEU A 52 16.94 -0.86 -16.68
CA LEU A 52 17.98 -1.83 -16.37
C LEU A 52 19.02 -1.93 -17.49
N HIS A 53 18.98 -1.07 -18.51
CA HIS A 53 20.01 -1.06 -19.55
C HIS A 53 21.41 -0.88 -18.94
N MET A 54 22.36 -1.66 -19.44
CA MET A 54 23.77 -1.66 -19.01
C MET A 54 24.00 -2.04 -17.53
N LYS A 55 22.98 -2.53 -16.82
CA LYS A 55 23.13 -3.04 -15.46
C LYS A 55 23.57 -4.50 -15.46
N THR A 56 24.29 -4.91 -14.43
CA THR A 56 24.54 -6.33 -14.18
C THR A 56 23.27 -7.01 -13.68
N ILE A 57 23.27 -8.35 -13.68
CA ILE A 57 22.15 -9.15 -13.15
C ILE A 57 21.93 -8.83 -11.66
N GLU A 58 23.00 -8.72 -10.87
CA GLU A 58 22.93 -8.43 -9.44
C GLU A 58 22.41 -7.02 -9.15
N GLN A 59 22.91 -6.01 -9.87
CA GLN A 59 22.40 -4.63 -9.75
C GLN A 59 20.91 -4.56 -10.09
N SER A 60 20.51 -5.23 -11.18
CA SER A 60 19.12 -5.29 -11.61
C SER A 60 18.23 -5.95 -10.56
N TRP A 61 18.70 -7.04 -9.96
CA TRP A 61 17.98 -7.72 -8.88
C TRP A 61 17.74 -6.79 -7.68
N ASN A 62 18.80 -6.12 -7.22
CA ASN A 62 18.71 -5.22 -6.08
C ASN A 62 17.75 -4.05 -6.33
N GLU A 63 17.83 -3.41 -7.51
CA GLU A 63 16.95 -2.29 -7.86
C GLU A 63 15.48 -2.73 -8.02
N ILE A 64 15.23 -3.93 -8.54
CA ILE A 64 13.86 -4.47 -8.62
C ILE A 64 13.31 -4.75 -7.22
N MET A 65 14.12 -5.34 -6.33
CA MET A 65 13.69 -5.64 -4.96
C MET A 65 13.43 -4.38 -4.14
N GLU A 66 14.28 -3.37 -4.27
CA GLU A 66 14.06 -2.05 -3.67
C GLU A 66 12.75 -1.46 -4.18
N LEU A 67 12.50 -1.52 -5.48
CA LEU A 67 11.24 -1.03 -6.06
C LEU A 67 10.03 -1.82 -5.57
N ALA A 68 10.12 -3.14 -5.49
CA ALA A 68 9.04 -4.02 -5.01
C ALA A 68 8.68 -3.77 -3.53
N THR A 69 9.65 -3.32 -2.73
CA THR A 69 9.49 -3.03 -1.29
C THR A 69 9.24 -1.56 -0.97
N SER A 70 9.47 -0.66 -1.92
CA SER A 70 9.28 0.80 -1.76
C SER A 70 7.83 1.24 -1.52
N GLY A 71 6.85 0.36 -1.80
CA GLY A 71 5.42 0.67 -1.73
C GLY A 71 4.83 1.26 -3.02
N VAL A 72 5.62 1.38 -4.10
CA VAL A 72 5.14 1.80 -5.42
C VAL A 72 4.15 0.78 -5.96
N LYS A 73 2.99 1.25 -6.46
CA LYS A 73 1.93 0.35 -6.95
C LYS A 73 2.16 -0.10 -8.39
N ASN A 74 2.57 0.82 -9.26
CA ASN A 74 2.73 0.55 -10.69
C ASN A 74 4.16 0.84 -11.11
N ALA A 75 4.77 -0.03 -11.90
CA ALA A 75 6.09 0.20 -12.44
C ALA A 75 6.18 -0.21 -13.91
N LYS A 76 7.01 0.50 -14.65
CA LYS A 76 7.51 0.09 -15.96
C LYS A 76 8.94 -0.38 -15.81
N ILE A 77 9.21 -1.65 -16.07
CA ILE A 77 10.54 -2.24 -16.03
C ILE A 77 11.06 -2.37 -17.46
N ILE A 78 12.21 -1.78 -17.76
CA ILE A 78 12.86 -1.82 -19.07
C ILE A 78 14.08 -2.72 -18.97
N THR A 79 14.01 -3.91 -19.58
CA THR A 79 15.07 -4.93 -19.52
C THR A 79 15.96 -4.95 -20.78
N GLY A 80 15.56 -4.22 -21.82
CA GLY A 80 16.12 -4.35 -23.16
C GLY A 80 15.54 -5.55 -23.94
N ALA A 81 15.60 -5.48 -25.28
CA ALA A 81 14.86 -6.38 -26.17
C ALA A 81 15.46 -7.80 -26.32
N SER A 82 16.79 -7.92 -26.25
CA SER A 82 17.55 -9.14 -26.58
C SER A 82 18.53 -9.58 -25.48
N GLY A 83 18.49 -8.92 -24.31
CA GLY A 83 19.45 -9.14 -23.22
C GLY A 83 19.08 -10.27 -22.25
N ILE A 84 20.09 -10.78 -21.55
CA ILE A 84 19.93 -11.78 -20.46
C ILE A 84 18.97 -11.31 -19.37
N LEU A 85 18.88 -9.99 -19.13
CA LEU A 85 18.00 -9.40 -18.13
C LEU A 85 16.52 -9.62 -18.42
N ARG A 86 16.13 -9.71 -19.69
CA ARG A 86 14.75 -10.05 -20.06
C ARG A 86 14.39 -11.46 -19.58
N ILE A 87 15.28 -12.41 -19.84
CA ILE A 87 15.09 -13.82 -19.46
C ILE A 87 15.08 -13.92 -17.94
N LYS A 88 16.08 -13.34 -17.28
CA LYS A 88 16.20 -13.34 -15.81
C LYS A 88 15.01 -12.69 -15.13
N PHE A 89 14.52 -11.56 -15.65
CA PHE A 89 13.34 -10.92 -15.09
C PHE A 89 12.10 -11.81 -15.21
N GLN A 90 11.89 -12.46 -16.35
CA GLN A 90 10.79 -13.41 -16.50
C GLN A 90 10.93 -14.63 -15.58
N GLU A 91 12.15 -15.14 -15.40
CA GLU A 91 12.45 -16.17 -14.40
C GLU A 91 12.09 -15.68 -13.00
N TRP A 92 12.59 -14.52 -12.56
CA TRP A 92 12.30 -13.98 -11.23
C TRP A 92 10.81 -13.75 -10.94
N VAL A 93 10.04 -13.34 -11.95
CA VAL A 93 8.58 -13.15 -11.84
C VAL A 93 7.86 -14.49 -11.71
N ARG A 94 8.35 -15.54 -12.39
CA ARG A 94 7.77 -16.90 -12.35
C ARG A 94 8.19 -17.67 -11.12
N ASP A 95 9.46 -17.58 -10.78
CA ASP A 95 10.06 -18.15 -9.60
C ASP A 95 9.50 -17.42 -8.38
N SER A 96 9.29 -18.16 -7.28
CA SER A 96 8.65 -17.64 -6.07
C SER A 96 9.41 -16.49 -5.36
N LEU A 97 10.45 -15.92 -5.97
CA LEU A 97 11.27 -14.84 -5.44
C LEU A 97 10.58 -13.47 -5.54
N LEU A 98 10.10 -13.06 -6.73
CA LEU A 98 9.33 -11.81 -6.89
C LEU A 98 7.82 -12.01 -6.85
N SER A 99 7.36 -13.23 -7.08
CA SER A 99 5.93 -13.58 -7.09
C SER A 99 5.14 -13.05 -5.87
N PRO A 100 5.65 -13.08 -4.62
CA PRO A 100 4.93 -12.54 -3.46
C PRO A 100 4.62 -11.04 -3.56
N TYR A 101 5.46 -10.28 -4.26
CA TYR A 101 5.36 -8.83 -4.39
C TYR A 101 4.60 -8.41 -5.64
N ILE A 102 4.38 -9.29 -6.62
CA ILE A 102 3.78 -8.93 -7.91
C ILE A 102 2.32 -9.41 -7.96
N VAL A 103 1.42 -8.47 -8.28
CA VAL A 103 0.01 -8.76 -8.56
C VAL A 103 -0.18 -9.13 -10.03
N SER A 104 0.47 -8.40 -10.93
CA SER A 104 0.43 -8.67 -12.36
C SER A 104 1.69 -8.19 -13.04
N CYS A 105 2.17 -8.96 -14.01
CA CYS A 105 3.25 -8.55 -14.91
C CYS A 105 2.80 -8.79 -16.35
N THR A 106 2.74 -7.72 -17.14
CA THR A 106 2.32 -7.79 -18.55
C THR A 106 3.39 -7.20 -19.45
N PRO A 107 3.84 -7.91 -20.49
CA PRO A 107 4.77 -7.36 -21.47
C PRO A 107 4.11 -6.19 -22.22
N ILE A 108 4.81 -5.06 -22.33
CA ILE A 108 4.40 -3.93 -23.17
C ILE A 108 4.98 -4.11 -24.58
N ASN A 109 6.25 -4.50 -24.64
CA ASN A 109 6.98 -4.77 -25.88
C ASN A 109 8.10 -5.80 -25.60
N ASN A 110 8.97 -6.05 -26.59
CA ASN A 110 10.00 -7.10 -26.53
C ASN A 110 11.06 -6.90 -25.43
N GLY A 111 11.10 -5.74 -24.75
CA GLY A 111 12.07 -5.43 -23.70
C GLY A 111 11.53 -4.54 -22.59
N SER A 112 10.22 -4.49 -22.41
CA SER A 112 9.58 -3.68 -21.38
C SER A 112 8.34 -4.36 -20.82
N PHE A 113 8.14 -4.23 -19.52
CA PHE A 113 7.07 -4.86 -18.77
C PHE A 113 6.35 -3.83 -17.90
N ALA A 114 5.03 -3.87 -17.89
CA ALA A 114 4.21 -3.20 -16.89
C ALA A 114 4.01 -4.15 -15.71
N VAL A 115 4.38 -3.71 -14.53
CA VAL A 115 4.31 -4.49 -13.29
C VAL A 115 3.41 -3.76 -12.31
N LYS A 116 2.49 -4.50 -11.69
CA LYS A 116 1.73 -4.03 -10.53
C LYS A 116 2.24 -4.77 -9.32
N PHE A 117 2.73 -4.01 -8.34
CA PHE A 117 3.16 -4.58 -7.06
C PHE A 117 2.01 -4.64 -6.07
N ARG A 118 2.09 -5.60 -5.15
CA ARG A 118 1.19 -5.75 -4.02
C ARG A 118 1.46 -4.63 -3.03
N ARG A 119 0.42 -4.03 -2.46
CA ARG A 119 0.60 -3.15 -1.31
C ARG A 119 1.12 -3.98 -0.15
N LEU A 120 2.29 -3.61 0.38
CA LEU A 120 2.67 -3.97 1.73
C LEU A 120 1.72 -3.20 2.66
N ASN A 121 0.66 -3.88 3.11
CA ASN A 121 -0.07 -3.39 4.27
C ASN A 121 0.91 -3.51 5.44
N ASN A 122 1.41 -2.38 5.92
CA ASN A 122 1.99 -2.33 7.25
C ASN A 122 0.81 -2.52 8.21
N ASP A 123 0.60 -3.75 8.66
CA ASP A 123 -0.27 -4.05 9.80
C ASP A 123 0.29 -3.37 11.08
#